data_AF-A0A9R1JED6-F1
#
_entry.id   AF-A0A9R1JED6-F1
#
_cell.length_a   1.000
_cell.length_b   1.000
_cell.length_c   1.000
_cell.angle_alpha   90.00
_cell.angle_beta   90.00
_cell.angle_gamma   90.00
#
_symmetry.space_group_name_H-M   'P 1'
#
loop_
_entity.id
_entity.type
_entity.pdbx_description
1 polymer ?
#
loop_
_entity_poly.entity_id
_entity_poly.type
_entity_poly.pdbx_seq_one_letter_code
_entity_poly.pdbx_strand_id
1 'polypeptide(L)'
;MDAEGIELEVLVGLSSQICNVIPGDFARELEHGQIKERFIKRLVDALKKNMIPTAHCPGIRRVIVEHAIYMMECNPGNANCFKKYWMMEALLKVERTTSIAENYRFFSGDAGLMEHSVPLSALVARAKELMGRG
;
A
#
# COMPACT_ATOMS: atom_id res chain seq x y z
N MET A 1 16.46 -9.41 -12.36
CA MET A 1 16.19 -8.38 -11.34
C MET A 1 15.13 -7.46 -11.91
N ASP A 2 13.94 -7.43 -11.32
CA ASP A 2 12.87 -6.54 -11.75
C ASP A 2 13.11 -5.15 -11.16
N ALA A 3 13.96 -4.37 -11.84
CA ALA A 3 14.36 -3.04 -11.39
C ALA A 3 13.16 -2.09 -11.25
N GLU A 4 12.17 -2.21 -12.14
CA GLU A 4 10.94 -1.42 -12.10
C GLU A 4 10.14 -1.71 -10.83
N GLY A 5 10.00 -2.99 -10.45
CA GLY A 5 9.36 -3.39 -9.20
C GLY A 5 10.06 -2.83 -7.96
N ILE A 6 11.40 -2.91 -7.90
CA ILE A 6 12.18 -2.41 -6.77
C ILE A 6 12.05 -0.89 -6.65
N GLU A 7 12.19 -0.14 -7.76
CA GLU A 7 12.03 1.31 -7.76
C GLU A 7 10.63 1.73 -7.31
N LEU A 8 9.60 1.01 -7.77
CA LEU A 8 8.23 1.24 -7.35
C LEU A 8 8.04 1.02 -5.84
N GLU A 9 8.61 -0.06 -5.28
CA GLU A 9 8.57 -0.32 -3.83
C GLU A 9 9.18 0.84 -3.04
N VAL A 10 10.37 1.29 -3.45
CA VAL A 10 11.09 2.39 -2.79
C VAL A 10 10.29 3.69 -2.85
N LEU A 11 9.78 4.05 -4.04
CA LEU A 11 9.04 5.30 -4.24
C LEU A 11 7.70 5.31 -3.50
N VAL A 12 6.94 4.20 -3.56
CA VAL A 12 5.66 4.09 -2.82
C VAL A 12 5.90 4.04 -1.32
N GLY A 13 6.95 3.34 -0.88
CA GLY A 13 7.39 3.31 0.52
C GLY A 13 7.73 4.69 1.06
N LEU A 14 8.58 5.44 0.35
CA LEU A 14 8.92 6.81 0.72
C LEU A 14 7.68 7.71 0.76
N SER A 15 6.84 7.64 -0.26
CA SER A 15 5.61 8.44 -0.33
C SER A 15 4.63 8.08 0.80
N SER A 16 4.55 6.80 1.19
CA SER A 16 3.73 6.33 2.33
C SER A 16 4.25 6.90 3.65
N GLN A 17 5.57 6.93 3.85
CA GLN A 17 6.18 7.54 5.03
C GLN A 17 5.93 9.05 5.09
N ILE A 18 6.01 9.76 3.95
CA ILE A 18 5.66 11.19 3.89
C ILE A 18 4.19 11.38 4.27
N CYS A 19 3.27 10.57 3.71
CA CYS A 19 1.85 10.63 4.03
C CYS A 19 1.58 10.37 5.53
N ASN A 20 2.33 9.47 6.16
CA ASN A 20 2.23 9.18 7.59
C ASN A 20 2.77 10.32 8.48
N VAL A 21 3.91 10.92 8.10
CA VAL A 21 4.60 11.94 8.91
C VAL A 21 3.96 13.32 8.79
N ILE A 22 3.51 13.70 7.58
CA ILE A 22 2.88 15.01 7.31
C ILE A 22 1.54 14.85 6.56
N PRO A 23 0.54 14.17 7.14
CA PRO A 23 -0.71 13.80 6.45
C PRO A 23 -1.47 15.01 5.89
N GLY A 24 -1.53 16.11 6.65
CA GLY A 24 -2.24 17.33 6.23
C GLY A 24 -1.63 18.01 5.01
N ASP A 25 -0.31 18.16 4.98
CA ASP A 25 0.40 18.73 3.83
C ASP A 25 0.33 17.80 2.63
N PHE A 26 0.54 16.49 2.84
CA PHE A 26 0.44 15.49 1.79
C PHE A 26 -0.95 15.49 1.13
N ALA A 27 -2.02 15.49 1.94
CA ALA A 27 -3.38 15.56 1.43
C ALA A 27 -3.63 16.86 0.66
N ARG A 28 -3.22 18.01 1.19
CA ARG A 28 -3.37 19.32 0.53
C ARG A 28 -2.72 19.33 -0.85
N GLU A 29 -1.51 18.80 -0.98
CA GLU A 29 -0.82 18.75 -2.28
C GLU A 29 -1.55 17.86 -3.30
N LEU A 30 -2.17 16.77 -2.86
CA LEU A 30 -2.93 15.86 -3.72
C LEU A 30 -4.29 16.42 -4.19
N GLU A 31 -4.94 17.30 -3.42
CA GLU A 31 -6.27 17.84 -3.75
C GLU A 31 -6.29 18.72 -5.01
N HIS A 32 -5.13 19.12 -5.54
CA HIS A 32 -5.05 19.91 -6.75
C HIS A 32 -5.46 19.11 -8.00
N GLY A 33 -6.58 19.51 -8.63
CA GLY A 33 -7.07 18.93 -9.88
C GLY A 33 -7.36 17.43 -9.77
N GLN A 34 -6.99 16.66 -10.79
CA GLN A 34 -7.16 15.20 -10.80
C GLN A 34 -5.94 14.43 -10.26
N ILE A 35 -5.09 15.06 -9.44
CA ILE A 35 -3.87 14.40 -8.93
C ILE A 35 -4.23 13.27 -7.97
N LYS A 36 -5.05 13.54 -6.93
CA LYS A 36 -5.51 12.54 -5.96
C LYS A 36 -6.08 11.29 -6.61
N GLU A 37 -7.01 11.47 -7.54
CA GLU A 37 -7.69 10.35 -8.21
C GLU A 37 -6.72 9.52 -9.07
N ARG A 38 -5.83 10.18 -9.84
CA ARG A 38 -4.80 9.48 -10.62
C ARG A 38 -3.80 8.76 -9.72
N PHE A 39 -3.44 9.36 -8.59
CA PHE A 39 -2.51 8.77 -7.61
C PHE A 39 -3.11 7.50 -7.00
N ILE A 40 -4.34 7.58 -6.48
CA ILE A 40 -5.08 6.44 -5.94
C ILE A 40 -5.22 5.34 -6.98
N LYS A 41 -5.60 5.67 -8.22
CA LYS A 41 -5.70 4.70 -9.30
C LYS A 41 -4.36 3.98 -9.53
N ARG A 42 -3.25 4.70 -9.56
CA ARG A 42 -1.90 4.13 -9.75
C ARG A 42 -1.51 3.19 -8.60
N LEU A 43 -1.83 3.54 -7.35
CA LEU A 43 -1.62 2.64 -6.21
C LEU A 43 -2.40 1.34 -6.37
N VAL A 44 -3.68 1.42 -6.73
CA VAL A 44 -4.52 0.23 -6.91
C VAL A 44 -4.06 -0.62 -8.09
N ASP A 45 -3.68 0.01 -9.20
CA ASP A 45 -3.13 -0.70 -10.37
C ASP A 45 -1.81 -1.39 -10.02
N ALA A 46 -0.93 -0.74 -9.26
CA ALA A 46 0.31 -1.34 -8.77
C ALA A 46 0.03 -2.55 -7.87
N LEU A 47 -0.95 -2.46 -6.97
CA LEU A 47 -1.34 -3.59 -6.12
C LEU A 47 -1.82 -4.76 -6.98
N LYS A 48 -2.70 -4.50 -7.96
CA LYS A 48 -3.24 -5.50 -8.89
C LYS A 48 -2.18 -6.18 -9.75
N LYS A 49 -1.12 -5.45 -10.13
CA LYS A 49 0.04 -6.03 -10.83
C LYS A 49 0.88 -6.94 -9.94
N ASN A 50 0.82 -6.77 -8.61
CA ASN A 50 1.61 -7.51 -7.62
C ASN A 50 0.76 -8.48 -6.78
N MET A 51 -0.33 -9.02 -7.33
CA MET A 51 -1.25 -9.94 -6.62
C MET A 51 -0.61 -11.26 -6.17
N ILE A 52 0.50 -11.65 -6.82
CA ILE A 52 1.33 -12.80 -6.43
C ILE A 52 2.57 -12.23 -5.76
N PRO A 53 2.93 -12.68 -4.53
CA PRO A 53 4.14 -12.20 -3.88
C PRO A 53 5.36 -12.55 -4.71
N THR A 54 6.31 -11.64 -4.82
CA THR A 54 7.59 -11.88 -5.48
C THR A 54 8.72 -11.78 -4.46
N ALA A 55 9.79 -12.53 -4.68
CA ALA A 55 10.97 -12.47 -3.83
C ALA A 55 11.82 -11.21 -4.07
N HIS A 56 11.69 -10.57 -5.24
CA HIS A 56 12.50 -9.41 -5.62
C HIS A 56 12.05 -8.10 -4.98
N CYS A 57 10.75 -7.97 -4.72
CA CYS A 57 10.16 -6.76 -4.17
C CYS A 57 9.01 -7.11 -3.20
N PRO A 58 9.32 -7.84 -2.10
CA PRO A 58 8.32 -8.41 -1.21
C PRO A 58 7.51 -7.34 -0.46
N GLY A 59 7.99 -6.11 -0.33
CA GLY A 59 7.29 -5.06 0.39
C GLY A 59 6.31 -4.25 -0.44
N ILE A 60 6.24 -4.39 -1.79
CA ILE A 60 5.36 -3.57 -2.64
C ILE A 60 3.91 -3.55 -2.12
N ARG A 61 3.36 -4.74 -1.85
CA ARG A 61 1.97 -4.83 -1.39
C ARG A 61 1.78 -4.17 -0.04
N ARG A 62 2.71 -4.39 0.89
CA ARG A 62 2.71 -3.75 2.21
C ARG A 62 2.70 -2.23 2.06
N VAL A 63 3.65 -1.66 1.33
CA VAL A 63 3.77 -0.20 1.26
C VAL A 63 2.54 0.43 0.60
N ILE A 64 1.91 -0.24 -0.37
CA ILE A 64 0.65 0.23 -0.96
C ILE A 64 -0.51 0.16 0.04
N VAL A 65 -0.63 -0.94 0.80
CA VAL A 65 -1.70 -1.09 1.81
C VAL A 65 -1.54 -0.07 2.94
N GLU A 66 -0.32 0.13 3.44
CA GLU A 66 -0.01 1.17 4.43
C GLU A 66 -0.36 2.56 3.89
N HIS A 67 0.01 2.86 2.65
CA HIS A 67 -0.30 4.14 2.02
C HIS A 67 -1.82 4.39 1.96
N ALA A 68 -2.59 3.38 1.53
CA ALA A 68 -4.04 3.47 1.46
C ALA A 68 -4.67 3.70 2.85
N ILE A 69 -4.15 3.06 3.90
CA ILE A 69 -4.58 3.30 5.28
C ILE A 69 -4.35 4.75 5.67
N TYR A 70 -3.12 5.27 5.54
CA TYR A 70 -2.80 6.65 5.93
C TYR A 70 -3.65 7.68 5.18
N MET A 71 -3.89 7.46 3.88
CA MET A 71 -4.77 8.33 3.09
C MET A 71 -6.22 8.29 3.58
N MET A 72 -6.77 7.12 3.91
CA MET A 72 -8.14 6.99 4.40
C MET A 72 -8.30 7.50 5.83
N GLU A 73 -7.27 7.38 6.68
CA GLU A 73 -7.27 7.94 8.03
C GLU A 73 -7.18 9.47 8.00
N CYS A 74 -6.37 10.05 7.11
CA CYS A 74 -6.28 11.49 6.94
C CYS A 74 -7.57 12.11 6.36
N ASN A 75 -8.18 11.45 5.38
CA ASN A 75 -9.43 11.89 4.77
C ASN A 75 -10.31 10.68 4.45
N PRO A 76 -11.35 10.40 5.26
CA PRO A 76 -12.26 9.27 5.06
C PRO A 76 -12.92 9.25 3.67
N GLY A 77 -13.07 10.41 3.02
CA GLY A 77 -13.59 10.49 1.65
C GLY A 77 -12.75 9.74 0.61
N ASN A 78 -11.47 9.46 0.90
CA ASN A 78 -10.62 8.66 0.04
C ASN A 78 -11.10 7.20 -0.10
N ALA A 79 -11.84 6.68 0.88
CA ALA A 79 -12.40 5.32 0.82
C ALA A 79 -13.26 5.12 -0.44
N ASN A 80 -14.08 6.11 -0.80
CA ASN A 80 -14.93 6.04 -1.99
C ASN A 80 -14.14 6.06 -3.29
N CYS A 81 -13.00 6.78 -3.33
CA CYS A 81 -12.10 6.76 -4.48
C CYS A 81 -11.39 5.41 -4.61
N PHE A 82 -10.90 4.82 -3.51
CA PHE A 82 -10.32 3.47 -3.53
C PHE A 82 -11.34 2.41 -3.96
N LYS A 83 -12.59 2.47 -3.45
CA LYS A 83 -13.68 1.57 -3.86
C LYS A 83 -13.98 1.66 -5.36
N LYS A 84 -14.02 2.88 -5.93
CA LYS A 84 -14.21 3.10 -7.38
C LYS A 84 -13.20 2.31 -8.23
N TYR A 85 -12.00 2.09 -7.70
CA TYR A 85 -10.95 1.33 -8.39
C TYR A 85 -10.85 -0.14 -7.96
N TRP A 86 -11.83 -0.69 -7.25
CA TRP A 86 -11.87 -2.10 -6.85
C TRP A 86 -10.74 -2.50 -5.88
N MET A 87 -10.42 -1.60 -4.94
CA MET A 87 -9.41 -1.84 -3.90
C MET A 87 -9.85 -2.95 -2.92
N MET A 88 -11.14 -3.08 -2.63
CA MET A 88 -11.67 -4.12 -1.74
C MET A 88 -11.37 -5.52 -2.25
N GLU A 89 -11.58 -5.74 -3.54
CA GLU A 89 -11.33 -7.01 -4.22
C GLU A 89 -9.85 -7.30 -4.30
N ALA A 90 -9.02 -6.26 -4.53
CA ALA A 90 -7.57 -6.39 -4.47
C ALA A 90 -7.12 -6.83 -3.06
N LEU A 91 -7.63 -6.20 -2.00
CA LEU A 91 -7.31 -6.54 -0.61
C LEU A 91 -7.74 -7.95 -0.21
N LEU A 92 -8.92 -8.40 -0.66
CA LEU A 92 -9.37 -9.79 -0.45
C LEU A 92 -8.45 -10.81 -1.13
N LYS A 93 -7.84 -10.47 -2.27
CA LYS A 93 -6.84 -11.33 -2.91
C LYS A 93 -5.53 -11.34 -2.14
N VAL A 94 -5.03 -10.18 -1.72
CA VAL A 94 -3.80 -10.07 -0.92
C VAL A 94 -3.91 -10.88 0.37
N GLU A 95 -5.05 -10.82 1.07
CA GLU A 95 -5.29 -11.62 2.28
C GLU A 95 -5.10 -13.13 2.06
N ARG A 96 -5.50 -13.64 0.89
CA ARG A 96 -5.42 -15.06 0.53
C ARG A 96 -4.04 -15.49 0.02
N THR A 97 -3.21 -14.54 -0.42
CA THR A 97 -1.91 -14.81 -1.04
C THR A 97 -0.75 -14.19 -0.26
N THR A 98 -0.93 -13.96 1.04
CA THR A 98 0.12 -13.43 1.92
C THR A 98 1.36 -14.34 1.94
N SER A 99 2.53 -13.71 2.01
CA SER A 99 3.83 -14.35 2.15
C SER A 99 4.53 -13.83 3.39
N ILE A 100 5.26 -14.72 4.07
CA ILE A 100 6.06 -14.39 5.26
C ILE A 100 7.11 -13.31 4.93
N ALA A 101 7.64 -13.30 3.69
CA ALA A 101 8.61 -12.30 3.25
C ALA A 101 8.09 -10.85 3.38
N GLU A 102 6.79 -10.63 3.27
CA GLU A 102 6.16 -9.30 3.33
C GLU A 102 6.10 -8.73 4.76
N ASN A 103 6.51 -9.52 5.75
CA ASN A 103 6.66 -9.10 7.13
C ASN A 103 8.08 -8.65 7.47
N TYR A 104 9.04 -8.73 6.55
CA TYR A 104 10.43 -8.29 6.78
C TYR A 104 10.78 -7.03 5.97
N ARG A 105 11.63 -6.18 6.53
CA ARG A 105 12.07 -4.92 5.90
C ARG A 105 13.28 -5.09 5.00
N PHE A 106 14.16 -6.01 5.37
CA PHE A 106 15.45 -6.20 4.70
C PHE A 106 15.70 -7.68 4.48
N PHE A 107 16.59 -7.99 3.54
CA PHE A 107 16.96 -9.35 3.19
C PHE A 107 18.47 -9.47 3.07
N SER A 108 19.01 -10.60 3.55
CA SER A 108 20.39 -11.04 3.31
C SER A 108 20.36 -12.41 2.66
N GLY A 109 20.39 -12.45 1.33
CA GLY A 109 20.01 -13.65 0.58
C GLY A 109 18.53 -13.96 0.80
N ASP A 110 18.21 -15.20 1.17
CA ASP A 110 16.84 -15.63 1.48
C ASP A 110 16.43 -15.37 2.94
N ALA A 111 17.33 -14.85 3.77
CA ALA A 111 17.06 -14.55 5.17
C ALA A 111 16.39 -13.17 5.33
N GLY A 112 15.16 -13.15 5.83
CA GLY A 112 14.45 -11.93 6.23
C GLY A 112 15.04 -11.31 7.50
N LEU A 113 15.20 -10.00 7.50
CA LEU A 113 15.77 -9.21 8.59
C LEU A 113 14.82 -8.07 8.98
N MET A 114 14.85 -7.72 10.26
CA MET A 114 14.05 -6.62 10.84
C MET A 114 12.55 -6.77 10.53
N GLU A 115 11.92 -7.74 11.19
CA GLU A 115 10.48 -7.98 11.07
C GLU A 115 9.67 -6.74 11.46
N HIS A 116 8.61 -6.46 10.71
CA HIS A 116 7.63 -5.44 11.05
C HIS A 116 6.84 -5.86 12.30
N SER A 117 6.61 -4.91 13.20
CA SER A 117 5.81 -5.14 14.41
C SER A 117 4.33 -5.45 14.12
N VAL A 118 3.82 -5.03 12.95
CA VAL A 118 2.45 -5.29 12.49
C VAL A 118 2.52 -6.12 11.23
N PRO A 119 1.95 -7.34 11.18
CA PRO A 119 1.98 -8.19 9.98
C PRO A 119 1.08 -7.63 8.87
N LEU A 120 1.34 -8.01 7.62
CA LEU A 120 0.56 -7.53 6.46
C LEU A 120 -0.94 -7.88 6.59
N SER A 121 -1.27 -9.04 7.15
CA SER A 121 -2.66 -9.46 7.37
C SER A 121 -3.44 -8.48 8.24
N ALA A 122 -2.82 -7.93 9.30
CA ALA A 122 -3.43 -6.94 10.17
C ALA A 122 -3.65 -5.59 9.45
N LEU A 123 -2.70 -5.19 8.60
CA LEU A 123 -2.87 -4.00 7.75
C LEU A 123 -4.02 -4.19 6.75
N VAL A 124 -4.10 -5.36 6.11
CA VAL A 124 -5.20 -5.67 5.18
C VAL A 124 -6.55 -5.63 5.89
N ALA A 125 -6.64 -6.17 7.11
CA ALA A 125 -7.85 -6.08 7.93
C ALA A 125 -8.23 -4.61 8.23
N ARG A 126 -7.25 -3.79 8.61
CA ARG A 126 -7.44 -2.34 8.87
C ARG A 126 -7.90 -1.59 7.62
N ALA A 127 -7.29 -1.84 6.46
CA ALA A 127 -7.66 -1.21 5.21
C ALA A 127 -9.11 -1.58 4.80
N LYS A 128 -9.51 -2.85 4.97
CA LYS A 128 -10.89 -3.29 4.74
C LYS A 128 -11.89 -2.63 5.68
N GLU A 129 -11.54 -2.52 6.96
CA GLU A 129 -12.35 -1.81 7.95
C GLU A 129 -12.57 -0.34 7.56
N LEU A 130 -11.50 0.38 7.19
CA LEU A 130 -11.59 1.78 6.77
C LEU A 130 -12.46 1.97 5.53
N MET A 131 -12.37 1.06 4.56
CA MET A 131 -13.27 1.07 3.41
C MET A 131 -14.73 0.82 3.81
N GLY A 132 -15.01 0.00 4.83
CA GLY A 132 -16.37 -0.25 5.31
C GLY A 132 -17.06 0.96 5.94
N ARG A 133 -16.30 1.99 6.36
CA ARG A 133 -16.81 3.18 7.06
C ARG A 133 -17.31 4.31 6.14
N GLY A 134 -16.94 4.28 4.85
CA GLY A 134 -17.19 5.36 3.89
C GLY A 134 -18.32 5.10 2.89
#